data_AF-A0A060Z804-F1
#
_entry.id   AF-A0A060Z804-F1
#
_cell.length_a   1.000
_cell.length_b   1.000
_cell.length_c   1.000
_cell.angle_alpha   90.00
_cell.angle_beta   90.00
_cell.angle_gamma   90.00
#
_symmetry.space_group_name_H-M   'P 1'
#
loop_
_entity.id
_entity.type
_entity.pdbx_description
1 polymer ?
#
loop_
_entity_poly.entity_id
_entity_poly.type
_entity_poly.pdbx_seq_one_letter_code
_entity_poly.pdbx_strand_id
1 'polypeptide(L)'
;MILRRGSVVGVADLCLHALLLCFCAKVAEGTGQFELEILSMNNRNGELLSGLCCDGSRITGDRKCRMDECDTYFKVCLKEYQSRVSAAGPCSFGSGSTPVLGGNTFSLKNSAKNERSKIVLQFSFAWPVS
;
A
#
# COMPACT_ATOMS: atom_id res chain seq x y z
N MET A 1 59.75 -40.96 7.81
CA MET A 1 58.86 -39.82 8.15
C MET A 1 57.87 -39.65 7.01
N ILE A 2 56.63 -40.06 7.21
CA ILE A 2 55.55 -39.92 6.23
C ILE A 2 55.00 -38.51 6.38
N LEU A 3 55.32 -37.62 5.44
CA LEU A 3 54.79 -36.26 5.38
C LEU A 3 53.28 -36.33 5.13
N ARG A 4 52.49 -36.13 6.19
CA ARG A 4 51.03 -35.87 6.13
C ARG A 4 50.80 -34.55 5.38
N ARG A 5 50.78 -34.61 4.05
CA ARG A 5 50.54 -33.46 3.16
C ARG A 5 49.08 -33.38 2.66
N GLY A 6 48.15 -34.08 3.32
CA GLY A 6 46.86 -34.43 2.73
C GLY A 6 45.61 -33.72 3.26
N SER A 7 45.70 -32.82 4.25
CA SER A 7 44.48 -32.28 4.89
C SER A 7 44.30 -30.76 4.77
N VAL A 8 45.37 -29.98 4.65
CA VAL A 8 45.28 -28.49 4.65
C VAL A 8 44.80 -27.94 3.30
N VAL A 9 45.22 -28.57 2.19
CA VAL A 9 44.81 -28.17 0.82
C VAL A 9 43.31 -28.40 0.61
N GLY A 10 42.79 -29.52 1.11
CA GLY A 10 41.36 -29.84 1.01
C GLY A 10 40.45 -28.87 1.78
N VAL A 11 40.89 -28.38 2.94
CA VAL A 11 40.09 -27.42 3.74
C VAL A 11 40.07 -26.04 3.09
N ALA A 12 41.22 -25.56 2.60
CA ALA A 12 41.30 -24.26 1.93
C ALA A 12 40.49 -24.23 0.62
N ASP A 13 40.56 -25.31 -0.18
CA ASP A 13 39.75 -25.45 -1.39
C ASP A 13 38.27 -25.53 -1.07
N LEU A 14 37.87 -26.26 0.00
CA LEU A 14 36.47 -26.31 0.44
C LEU A 14 35.96 -24.93 0.87
N CYS A 15 36.77 -24.19 1.63
CA CYS A 15 36.45 -22.84 2.07
C CYS A 15 36.31 -21.89 0.89
N LEU A 16 37.21 -21.96 -0.10
CA LEU A 16 37.15 -21.14 -1.30
C LEU A 16 35.91 -21.45 -2.15
N HIS A 17 35.58 -22.74 -2.33
CA HIS A 17 34.37 -23.17 -3.03
C HIS A 17 33.10 -22.72 -2.28
N ALA A 18 33.06 -22.83 -0.96
CA ALA A 18 31.95 -22.35 -0.15
C ALA A 18 31.77 -20.83 -0.26
N LEU A 19 32.87 -20.07 -0.23
CA LEU A 19 32.85 -18.61 -0.39
C LEU A 19 32.34 -18.20 -1.78
N LEU A 20 32.79 -18.90 -2.83
CA LEU A 20 32.31 -18.73 -4.20
C LEU A 20 30.82 -19.04 -4.33
N LEU A 21 30.33 -20.12 -3.70
CA LEU A 21 28.90 -20.46 -3.68
C LEU A 21 28.06 -19.42 -2.94
N CYS A 22 28.54 -18.89 -1.81
CA CYS A 22 27.87 -17.81 -1.09
C CYS A 22 27.84 -16.51 -1.91
N PHE A 23 28.90 -16.20 -2.64
CA PHE A 23 28.94 -15.02 -3.52
C PHE A 23 28.02 -15.18 -4.75
N CYS A 24 27.86 -16.41 -5.23
CA CYS A 24 26.92 -16.76 -6.31
C CYS A 24 25.46 -16.89 -5.84
N ALA A 25 25.20 -16.87 -4.51
CA ALA A 25 23.85 -16.92 -3.99
C ALA A 25 23.13 -15.60 -4.33
N LYS A 26 22.31 -15.64 -5.38
CA LYS A 26 21.36 -14.56 -5.69
C LYS A 26 20.28 -14.56 -4.61
N VAL A 27 20.30 -13.57 -3.73
CA VAL A 27 19.12 -13.28 -2.90
C VAL A 27 18.07 -12.68 -3.83
N ALA A 28 16.95 -13.38 -3.98
CA ALA A 28 15.79 -12.81 -4.67
C ALA A 28 15.16 -11.77 -3.74
N GLU A 29 15.41 -10.49 -3.99
CA GLU A 29 14.68 -9.42 -3.34
C GLU A 29 13.26 -9.38 -3.92
N GLY A 30 12.26 -9.52 -3.05
CA GLY A 30 10.87 -9.33 -3.43
C GLY A 30 10.60 -7.83 -3.57
N THR A 31 10.76 -7.27 -4.76
CA THR A 31 10.37 -5.88 -5.02
C THR A 31 9.09 -5.81 -5.82
N GLY A 32 8.22 -4.86 -5.50
CA GLY A 32 6.99 -4.68 -6.27
C GLY A 32 6.21 -3.43 -5.87
N GLN A 33 5.02 -3.32 -6.46
CA GLN A 33 4.09 -2.23 -6.21
C GLN A 33 2.71 -2.80 -5.92
N PHE A 34 2.08 -2.29 -4.86
CA PHE A 34 0.65 -2.46 -4.63
C PHE A 34 -0.06 -1.19 -5.12
N GLU A 35 -1.01 -1.36 -6.03
CA GLU A 35 -1.72 -0.26 -6.68
C GLU A 35 -3.20 -0.29 -6.30
N LEU A 36 -3.71 0.86 -5.83
CA LEU A 36 -5.13 1.05 -5.54
C LEU A 36 -5.67 2.19 -6.37
N GLU A 37 -6.76 1.94 -7.11
CA GLU A 37 -7.41 2.92 -7.97
C GLU A 37 -8.83 3.23 -7.49
N ILE A 38 -9.14 4.52 -7.34
CA ILE A 38 -10.48 4.99 -7.02
C ILE A 38 -11.32 5.06 -8.29
N LEU A 39 -12.40 4.27 -8.36
CA LEU A 39 -13.26 4.21 -9.53
C LEU A 39 -14.44 5.18 -9.47
N SER A 40 -15.06 5.34 -8.30
CA SER A 40 -16.25 6.18 -8.11
C SER A 40 -16.53 6.41 -6.63
N MET A 41 -17.18 7.54 -6.32
CA MET A 41 -17.73 7.85 -5.01
C MET A 41 -19.19 8.27 -5.14
N ASN A 42 -20.01 7.97 -4.14
CA ASN A 42 -21.41 8.36 -4.10
C ASN A 42 -21.84 8.75 -2.67
N ASN A 43 -21.76 10.03 -2.35
CA ASN A 43 -22.28 10.65 -1.14
C ASN A 43 -23.45 11.57 -1.49
N ARG A 44 -24.62 11.00 -1.80
CA ARG A 44 -25.80 11.77 -2.26
C ARG A 44 -26.27 12.85 -1.29
N ASN A 45 -26.00 12.65 0.00
CA ASN A 45 -26.42 13.57 1.06
C ASN A 45 -25.36 14.62 1.38
N GLY A 46 -24.11 14.48 0.91
CA GLY A 46 -23.02 15.40 1.25
C GLY A 46 -22.71 15.41 2.75
N GLU A 47 -22.80 14.24 3.41
CA GLU A 47 -22.67 14.10 4.86
C GLU A 47 -21.33 13.46 5.26
N LEU A 48 -20.85 13.85 6.44
CA LEU A 48 -19.73 13.23 7.13
C LEU A 48 -20.20 12.04 7.97
N LEU A 49 -19.25 11.21 8.43
CA LEU A 49 -19.53 10.09 9.35
C LEU A 49 -20.26 10.53 10.62
N SER A 50 -20.03 11.75 11.09
CA SER A 50 -20.71 12.35 12.25
C SER A 50 -22.19 12.69 12.01
N GLY A 51 -22.67 12.60 10.76
CA GLY A 51 -24.00 13.05 10.38
C GLY A 51 -24.13 14.56 10.19
N LEU A 52 -23.01 15.30 10.22
CA LEU A 52 -22.95 16.72 9.83
C LEU A 52 -22.76 16.85 8.31
N CYS A 53 -23.07 18.02 7.76
CA CYS A 53 -22.76 18.33 6.36
C CYS A 53 -21.25 18.54 6.18
N CYS A 54 -20.71 18.21 5.00
CA CYS A 54 -19.31 18.47 4.67
C CYS A 54 -18.97 19.97 4.80
N ASP A 55 -19.79 20.82 4.18
CA ASP A 55 -19.68 22.26 4.28
C ASP A 55 -21.00 22.89 4.76
N GLY A 56 -20.89 23.81 5.71
CA GLY A 56 -22.01 24.60 6.22
C GLY A 56 -22.98 23.86 7.16
N SER A 57 -24.18 24.43 7.28
CA SER A 57 -25.26 23.93 8.15
C SER A 57 -26.48 23.50 7.32
N ARG A 58 -27.26 22.55 7.86
CA ARG A 58 -28.53 22.15 7.26
C ARG A 58 -29.48 23.34 7.18
N ILE A 59 -30.16 23.52 6.04
CA ILE A 59 -31.26 24.49 5.94
C ILE A 59 -32.42 23.99 6.83
N THR A 60 -32.93 24.88 7.68
CA THR A 60 -34.13 24.65 8.50
C THR A 60 -35.34 24.50 7.59
N GLY A 61 -35.79 23.26 7.38
CA GLY A 61 -36.93 22.90 6.53
C GLY A 61 -36.77 21.49 5.99
N ASP A 62 -35.83 21.30 5.07
CA ASP A 62 -35.65 20.04 4.34
C ASP A 62 -34.62 19.08 4.98
N ARG A 63 -33.85 19.52 5.98
CA ARG A 63 -32.75 18.78 6.64
C ARG A 63 -31.66 18.26 5.69
N LYS A 64 -31.60 18.73 4.44
CA LYS A 64 -30.59 18.36 3.44
C LYS A 64 -29.37 19.28 3.52
N CYS A 65 -28.19 18.71 3.27
CA CYS A 65 -26.97 19.49 3.03
C CYS A 65 -27.05 20.05 1.61
N ARG A 66 -27.10 21.37 1.46
CA ARG A 66 -27.42 21.97 0.16
C ARG A 66 -26.71 23.30 -0.15
N MET A 67 -25.53 23.52 0.43
CA MET A 67 -24.77 24.77 0.24
C MET A 67 -23.49 24.59 -0.59
N ASP A 68 -22.71 23.52 -0.36
CA ASP A 68 -21.53 23.15 -1.18
C ASP A 68 -21.30 21.64 -1.17
N GLU A 69 -20.51 21.14 -2.14
CA GLU A 69 -20.14 19.72 -2.25
C GLU A 69 -18.89 19.40 -1.43
N CYS A 70 -18.77 18.15 -0.94
CA CYS A 70 -17.57 17.71 -0.23
C CYS A 70 -16.32 17.71 -1.13
N ASP A 71 -15.22 18.28 -0.66
CA ASP A 71 -13.89 18.07 -1.25
C ASP A 71 -13.36 16.66 -0.93
N THR A 72 -13.74 15.67 -1.73
CA THR A 72 -13.47 14.26 -1.44
C THR A 72 -12.08 13.82 -1.87
N TYR A 73 -11.31 13.28 -0.93
CA TYR A 73 -10.02 12.62 -1.14
C TYR A 73 -9.95 11.32 -0.33
N PHE A 74 -8.99 10.44 -0.66
CA PHE A 74 -8.87 9.12 -0.05
C PHE A 74 -7.54 8.96 0.66
N LYS A 75 -7.57 8.28 1.81
CA LYS A 75 -6.38 7.81 2.54
C LYS A 75 -6.41 6.29 2.59
N VAL A 76 -5.25 5.68 2.43
CA VAL A 76 -5.06 4.22 2.45
C VAL A 76 -4.00 3.86 3.47
N CYS A 77 -4.26 2.79 4.21
CA CYS A 77 -3.34 2.14 5.12
C CYS A 77 -3.34 0.66 4.78
N LEU A 78 -2.20 0.15 4.34
CA LEU A 78 -2.00 -1.26 4.01
C LEU A 78 -1.13 -1.90 5.12
N LYS A 79 -1.60 -3.02 5.64
CA LYS A 79 -0.91 -3.77 6.70
C LYS A 79 -1.12 -5.27 6.56
N GLU A 80 -0.44 -6.03 7.41
CA GLU A 80 -0.52 -7.48 7.44
C GLU A 80 -1.95 -7.98 7.66
N TYR A 81 -2.22 -9.18 7.15
CA TYR A 81 -3.47 -9.87 7.44
C TYR A 81 -3.65 -10.06 8.95
N GLN A 82 -4.85 -9.76 9.43
CA GLN A 82 -5.25 -9.98 10.82
C GLN A 82 -6.53 -10.82 10.83
N SER A 83 -6.53 -11.91 11.60
CA SER A 83 -7.74 -12.75 11.77
C SER A 83 -8.90 -11.95 12.39
N ARG A 84 -8.59 -10.93 13.19
CA ARG A 84 -9.52 -9.93 13.69
C ARG A 84 -9.01 -8.55 13.27
N VAL A 85 -9.73 -7.92 12.35
CA VAL A 85 -9.33 -6.62 11.79
C VAL A 85 -9.45 -5.52 12.85
N SER A 86 -8.37 -4.77 13.06
CA SER A 86 -8.37 -3.54 13.85
C SER A 86 -8.27 -2.31 12.93
N ALA A 87 -9.05 -1.27 13.21
CA ALA A 87 -8.87 0.04 12.56
C ALA A 87 -7.60 0.78 13.04
N ALA A 88 -7.04 0.36 14.18
CA ALA A 88 -5.84 0.94 14.75
C ALA A 88 -4.57 0.15 14.33
N GLY A 89 -3.41 0.72 14.65
CA GLY A 89 -2.10 0.14 14.41
C GLY A 89 -1.36 0.77 13.22
N PRO A 90 -0.09 0.38 13.02
CA PRO A 90 0.74 0.92 11.94
C PRO A 90 0.36 0.34 10.57
N CYS A 91 0.60 1.11 9.51
CA CYS A 91 0.48 0.66 8.13
C CYS A 91 1.77 -0.04 7.70
N SER A 92 1.95 -1.30 8.12
CA SER A 92 3.21 -2.05 7.98
C SER A 92 3.67 -2.24 6.53
N PHE A 93 2.76 -2.25 5.57
CA PHE A 93 3.07 -2.31 4.13
C PHE A 93 3.02 -0.94 3.44
N GLY A 94 2.73 0.13 4.19
CA GLY A 94 2.73 1.51 3.71
C GLY A 94 1.36 2.18 3.75
N SER A 95 1.38 3.50 3.57
CA SER A 95 0.21 4.35 3.54
C SER A 95 0.33 5.42 2.47
N GLY A 96 -0.80 5.91 1.97
CA GLY A 96 -0.81 6.97 0.96
C GLY A 96 -2.14 7.71 0.91
N SER A 97 -2.19 8.78 0.14
CA SER A 97 -3.42 9.56 -0.05
C SER A 97 -3.50 10.14 -1.46
N THR A 98 -4.72 10.31 -1.95
CA THR A 98 -4.96 11.06 -3.18
C THR A 98 -5.05 12.57 -2.88
N PRO A 99 -4.84 13.44 -3.88
CA PRO A 99 -5.43 14.78 -3.83
C PRO A 99 -6.97 14.70 -3.82
N VAL A 100 -7.64 15.84 -3.71
CA VAL A 100 -9.10 15.93 -3.92
C VAL A 100 -9.42 15.46 -5.33
N LEU A 101 -10.29 14.45 -5.45
CA LEU A 101 -10.67 13.83 -6.72
C LEU A 101 -12.00 14.36 -7.26
N GLY A 102 -12.85 14.91 -6.39
CA GLY A 102 -14.14 15.46 -6.78
C GLY A 102 -15.05 15.72 -5.60
N GLY A 103 -16.28 16.12 -5.93
CA GLY A 103 -17.34 16.49 -5.01
C GLY A 103 -18.00 15.31 -4.28
N ASN A 104 -19.29 15.46 -4.01
CA ASN A 104 -20.14 14.46 -3.36
C ASN A 104 -20.20 13.13 -4.11
N THR A 105 -20.34 13.18 -5.43
CA THR A 105 -20.54 11.99 -6.27
C THR A 105 -19.81 12.15 -7.59
N PHE A 106 -18.96 11.18 -7.93
CA PHE A 106 -18.20 11.19 -9.18
C PHE A 106 -17.88 9.78 -9.66
N SER A 107 -17.57 9.63 -10.95
CA SER A 107 -17.15 8.38 -11.57
C SER A 107 -15.96 8.63 -12.49
N LEU A 108 -14.89 7.86 -12.28
CA LEU A 108 -13.62 7.93 -13.01
C LEU A 108 -13.43 6.77 -13.99
N LYS A 109 -14.38 5.83 -14.06
CA LYS A 109 -14.31 4.58 -14.86
C LYS A 109 -13.96 4.75 -16.35
N ASN A 110 -14.19 5.93 -16.93
CA ASN A 110 -13.91 6.24 -18.33
C ASN A 110 -12.77 7.27 -18.52
N SER A 111 -12.14 7.74 -17.44
CA SER A 111 -10.97 8.62 -17.53
C SER A 111 -9.73 7.77 -17.72
N ALA A 112 -9.34 7.56 -18.98
CA ALA A 112 -8.35 6.58 -19.43
C ALA A 112 -6.91 6.73 -18.88
N LYS A 113 -6.65 7.55 -17.86
CA LYS A 113 -5.36 7.69 -17.15
C LYS A 113 -5.46 8.76 -16.06
N ASN A 114 -6.25 8.53 -15.02
CA ASN A 114 -6.28 9.48 -13.90
C ASN A 114 -5.25 9.06 -12.84
N GLU A 115 -3.97 9.35 -13.09
CA GLU A 115 -2.88 9.05 -12.15
C GLU A 115 -3.14 9.64 -10.75
N ARG A 116 -3.95 10.70 -10.67
CA ARG A 116 -4.37 11.32 -9.40
C ARG A 116 -5.26 10.41 -8.55
N SER A 117 -6.05 9.53 -9.16
CA SER A 117 -6.93 8.58 -8.44
C SER A 117 -6.24 7.28 -8.06
N LYS A 118 -4.94 7.15 -8.35
CA LYS A 118 -4.13 5.99 -8.05
C LYS A 118 -3.25 6.25 -6.84
N ILE A 119 -3.20 5.29 -5.92
CA ILE A 119 -2.24 5.25 -4.82
C ILE A 119 -1.31 4.07 -5.09
N VAL A 120 -0.01 4.34 -5.13
CA VAL A 120 1.04 3.32 -5.38
C VAL A 120 1.89 3.18 -4.12
N LEU A 121 1.92 1.97 -3.56
CA LEU A 121 2.76 1.61 -2.41
C LEU A 121 3.88 0.69 -2.89
N GLN A 122 5.11 1.19 -2.83
CA GLN A 122 6.30 0.40 -3.18
C GLN A 122 6.71 -0.49 -2.00
N PHE A 123 7.12 -1.72 -2.30
CA PHE A 123 7.64 -2.65 -1.30
C PHE A 123 8.92 -3.35 -1.78
N SER A 124 9.75 -3.74 -0.83
CA SER A 124 11.01 -4.48 -1.02
C SER A 124 11.06 -5.78 -0.19
N PHE A 125 9.88 -6.31 0.18
CA PHE A 125 9.71 -7.59 0.86
C PHE A 125 8.93 -8.59 0.00
N ALA A 126 9.07 -9.89 0.29
CA ALA A 126 8.27 -10.92 -0.36
C ALA A 126 6.77 -10.74 -0.04
N TRP A 127 5.94 -10.58 -1.08
CA TRP A 127 4.51 -10.34 -0.90
C TRP A 127 3.82 -11.56 -0.26
N PRO A 128 3.09 -11.40 0.87
CA PRO A 128 2.63 -12.53 1.67
C PRO A 128 1.42 -13.30 1.10
N VAL A 129 0.73 -12.79 0.08
CA VAL A 129 -0.47 -13.40 -0.59
C VAL A 129 -1.69 -13.65 0.32
N SER A 130 -1.54 -13.48 1.63
CA SER A 130 -2.54 -13.70 2.69
C SER A 130 -3.84 -12.93 2.52
#